data_AF-A0A6L5JXQ2-F1
#
_entry.id   AF-A0A6L5JXQ2-F1
#
_cell.length_a   1.000
_cell.length_b   1.000
_cell.length_c   1.000
_cell.angle_alpha   90.00
_cell.angle_beta   90.00
_cell.angle_gamma   90.00
#
_symmetry.space_group_name_H-M   'P 1'
#
loop_
_entity.id
_entity.type
_entity.pdbx_description
1 polymer ?
#
loop_
_entity_poly.entity_id
_entity_poly.type
_entity_poly.pdbx_seq_one_letter_code
_entity_poly.pdbx_strand_id
1 'polypeptide(L)'
;MIVQSPPSVAYRYNASTVSPSTRQTIATTAAISADTVTLSAAARQQLASEQSASGSSRSATQATFDTDKGVVSLNVDDYLSSKLDSGTGELPPLLMPSQRNIDALNQYISSQLPGVLAAHGIPSAPAQITYDSSGQMQFPADYPYADAFKQALNDTPSLARAINWTSGLSSTKADLDRYAPFQEELQNATTTQAQTAIFNKYAALLSGSGPAPQVALHFDAKGQVSITIDGKAQTA
;
A
#
# COMPACT_ATOMS: atom_id res chain seq x y z
N MET A 1 29.75 66.13 -1.33
CA MET A 1 28.52 66.79 -1.81
C MET A 1 27.34 66.00 -1.25
N ILE A 2 26.60 66.59 -0.29
CA ILE A 2 25.13 66.54 -0.06
C ILE A 2 24.49 65.12 0.05
N VAL A 3 24.18 64.60 1.26
CA VAL A 3 22.90 64.68 2.03
C VAL A 3 21.63 64.39 1.21
N GLN A 4 20.70 63.58 1.75
CA GLN A 4 19.25 63.82 1.83
C GLN A 4 18.37 62.55 1.65
N SER A 5 17.61 62.21 2.70
CA SER A 5 16.44 61.30 2.69
C SER A 5 15.30 61.82 1.82
N PRO A 6 14.31 60.99 1.46
CA PRO A 6 12.90 61.30 1.82
C PRO A 6 12.06 60.00 2.12
N PRO A 7 10.72 60.02 2.34
CA PRO A 7 10.13 59.64 3.64
C PRO A 7 9.06 58.52 3.58
N SER A 8 8.59 58.13 4.77
CA SER A 8 7.47 57.25 5.06
C SER A 8 6.14 57.66 4.39
N VAL A 9 5.39 56.68 3.87
CA VAL A 9 4.00 56.86 3.44
C VAL A 9 3.09 56.10 4.39
N ALA A 10 2.27 56.85 5.13
CA ALA A 10 1.13 56.35 5.86
C ALA A 10 -0.10 56.42 4.95
N TYR A 11 -0.89 55.35 4.90
CA TYR A 11 -2.28 55.41 4.48
C TYR A 11 -3.17 55.00 5.66
N ARG A 12 -3.93 55.98 6.15
CA ARG A 12 -5.10 55.83 7.02
C ARG A 12 -6.32 55.81 6.12
N TYR A 13 -7.29 54.91 6.32
CA TYR A 13 -8.70 55.21 6.02
C TYR A 13 -9.66 54.47 6.97
N ASN A 14 -10.23 55.30 7.85
CA ASN A 14 -11.58 55.37 8.41
C ASN A 14 -12.39 54.13 8.79
N ALA A 15 -12.73 54.09 10.08
CA ALA A 15 -13.83 53.36 10.66
C ALA A 15 -15.17 53.99 10.23
N SER A 16 -16.10 53.15 9.77
CA SER A 16 -17.51 53.49 9.59
C SER A 16 -18.32 52.84 10.70
N THR A 17 -18.80 53.66 11.63
CA THR A 17 -19.83 53.30 12.61
C THR A 17 -21.19 53.27 11.93
N VAL A 18 -21.86 52.12 11.94
CA VAL A 18 -23.30 52.03 11.64
C VAL A 18 -23.98 51.28 12.78
N SER A 19 -24.69 52.04 13.61
CA SER A 19 -25.73 51.50 14.49
C SER A 19 -26.94 51.07 13.67
N PRO A 20 -27.61 49.98 14.07
CA PRO A 20 -29.05 49.93 13.90
C PRO A 20 -29.79 49.58 15.19
N SER A 21 -30.54 50.59 15.65
CA SER A 21 -31.98 50.57 15.96
C SER A 21 -32.60 49.31 16.54
N THR A 22 -33.07 49.44 17.78
CA THR A 22 -34.07 48.61 18.43
C THR A 22 -35.35 48.49 17.60
N ARG A 23 -35.75 47.26 17.26
CA ARG A 23 -37.14 46.95 16.89
C ARG A 23 -37.58 45.72 17.68
N GLN A 24 -38.38 45.95 18.71
CA GLN A 24 -39.20 44.92 19.33
C GLN A 24 -40.32 44.52 18.38
N THR A 25 -40.48 43.23 18.12
CA THR A 25 -41.72 42.65 17.58
C THR A 25 -41.98 41.30 18.24
N ILE A 26 -42.90 41.35 19.21
CA ILE A 26 -43.99 40.43 19.56
C ILE A 26 -43.84 38.94 19.20
N ALA A 27 -43.99 38.12 20.23
CA ALA A 27 -44.08 36.67 20.19
C ALA A 27 -45.10 36.15 19.17
N THR A 28 -44.70 35.11 18.43
CA THR A 28 -45.60 34.11 17.87
C THR A 28 -45.05 32.74 18.23
N THR A 29 -45.78 32.03 19.09
CA THR A 29 -45.55 30.62 19.39
C THR A 29 -45.74 29.79 18.11
N ALA A 30 -44.71 29.06 17.70
CA ALA A 30 -44.83 27.86 16.89
C ALA A 30 -43.73 26.87 17.34
N ALA A 31 -44.17 25.72 17.84
CA ALA A 31 -43.35 24.68 18.41
C ALA A 31 -42.43 24.03 17.36
N ILE A 32 -41.13 24.01 17.62
CA ILE A 32 -40.23 22.92 17.19
C ILE A 32 -39.27 22.69 18.36
N SER A 33 -39.54 21.65 19.15
CA SER A 33 -38.53 21.08 20.05
C SER A 33 -37.44 20.46 19.17
N ALA A 34 -36.42 21.24 18.82
CA ALA A 34 -35.17 20.70 18.33
C ALA A 34 -34.40 20.18 19.54
N ASP A 35 -34.55 18.88 19.80
CA ASP A 35 -33.71 18.14 20.74
C ASP A 35 -32.26 18.28 20.27
N THR A 36 -31.53 19.23 20.85
CA THR A 36 -30.13 19.45 20.54
C THR A 36 -29.33 18.57 21.48
N VAL A 37 -29.00 17.37 21.00
CA VAL A 37 -28.10 16.45 21.72
C VAL A 37 -26.74 17.14 21.84
N THR A 38 -26.47 17.70 23.02
CA THR A 38 -25.22 18.41 23.27
C THR A 38 -24.17 17.36 23.63
N LEU A 39 -23.35 16.99 22.64
CA LEU A 39 -22.27 16.01 22.86
C LEU A 39 -21.30 16.53 23.93
N SER A 40 -21.13 15.78 25.01
CA SER A 40 -20.26 16.16 26.13
C SER A 40 -18.80 16.28 25.69
N ALA A 41 -18.00 17.07 26.40
CA ALA A 41 -16.57 17.20 26.11
C ALA A 41 -15.83 15.84 26.16
N ALA A 42 -16.25 14.95 27.06
CA ALA A 42 -15.74 13.59 27.15
C ALA A 42 -16.09 12.76 25.91
N ALA A 43 -17.33 12.83 25.42
CA ALA A 43 -17.74 12.14 24.20
C ALA A 43 -17.00 12.67 22.95
N ARG A 44 -16.74 13.98 22.88
CA ARG A 44 -15.90 14.57 21.81
C ARG A 44 -14.44 14.12 21.89
N GLN A 45 -13.90 13.97 23.10
CA GLN A 45 -12.56 13.43 23.30
C GLN A 45 -12.48 11.94 22.95
N GLN A 46 -13.51 11.15 23.22
CA GLN A 46 -13.59 9.76 22.78
C GLN A 46 -13.63 9.67 21.25
N LEU A 47 -14.48 10.47 20.59
CA LEU A 47 -14.55 10.51 19.12
C LEU A 47 -13.23 10.97 18.47
N ALA A 48 -12.54 11.94 19.08
CA ALA A 48 -11.22 12.39 18.62
C ALA A 48 -10.13 11.32 18.85
N SER A 49 -10.24 10.53 19.91
CA SER A 49 -9.34 9.41 20.21
C SER A 49 -9.60 8.23 19.27
N GLU A 50 -10.87 7.94 18.95
CA GLU A 50 -11.29 6.95 17.96
C GLU A 50 -10.86 7.35 16.55
N GLN A 51 -10.94 8.64 16.21
CA GLN A 51 -10.49 9.17 14.92
C GLN A 51 -8.96 9.20 14.82
N SER A 52 -8.24 9.40 15.93
CA SER A 52 -6.78 9.31 15.96
C SER A 52 -6.29 7.86 15.92
N ALA A 53 -6.98 6.93 16.61
CA ALA A 53 -6.72 5.50 16.53
C ALA A 53 -7.07 4.91 15.15
N SER A 54 -8.13 5.41 14.51
CA SER A 54 -8.52 5.04 13.14
C SER A 54 -7.65 5.73 12.08
N GLY A 55 -7.09 6.90 12.36
CA GLY A 55 -6.25 7.67 11.42
C GLY A 55 -4.87 7.04 11.20
N SER A 56 -4.26 6.48 12.24
CA SER A 56 -2.98 5.76 12.13
C SER A 56 -3.11 4.42 11.40
N SER A 57 -4.19 3.67 11.63
CA SER A 57 -4.42 2.38 10.95
C SER A 57 -4.87 2.54 9.50
N ARG A 58 -5.70 3.56 9.20
CA ARG A 58 -6.23 3.83 7.84
C ARG A 58 -5.17 4.43 6.91
N SER A 59 -4.19 5.15 7.44
CA SER A 59 -3.06 5.66 6.65
C SER A 59 -2.05 4.57 6.30
N ALA A 60 -1.88 3.55 7.14
CA ALA A 60 -1.00 2.41 6.85
C ALA A 60 -1.59 1.44 5.81
N THR A 61 -2.91 1.50 5.61
CA THR A 61 -3.62 0.68 4.61
C THR A 61 -3.80 1.40 3.28
N GLN A 62 -3.55 2.70 3.18
CA GLN A 62 -3.70 3.42 1.91
C GLN A 62 -2.36 3.50 1.18
N ALA A 63 -2.29 2.91 -0.01
CA ALA A 63 -1.08 2.93 -0.83
C ALA A 63 -1.42 3.16 -2.30
N THR A 64 -0.42 3.63 -3.05
CA THR A 64 -0.55 3.86 -4.49
C THR A 64 -0.03 2.63 -5.24
N PHE A 65 -0.83 2.13 -6.18
CA PHE A 65 -0.54 0.93 -6.96
C PHE A 65 -0.52 1.23 -8.46
N ASP A 66 0.36 0.55 -9.18
CA ASP A 66 0.33 0.45 -10.63
C ASP A 66 -0.66 -0.64 -11.04
N THR A 67 -1.68 -0.27 -11.79
CA THR A 67 -2.76 -1.17 -12.21
C THR A 67 -2.94 -1.16 -13.73
N ASP A 68 -3.76 -2.06 -14.25
CA ASP A 68 -4.21 -2.03 -15.65
C ASP A 68 -4.94 -0.72 -16.01
N LYS A 69 -5.50 -0.03 -15.01
CA LYS A 69 -6.14 1.30 -15.15
C LYS A 69 -5.19 2.47 -14.87
N GLY A 70 -3.88 2.20 -14.83
CA GLY A 70 -2.85 3.19 -14.48
C GLY A 70 -2.59 3.26 -12.97
N VAL A 71 -2.09 4.39 -12.50
CA VAL A 71 -1.72 4.58 -11.09
C VAL A 71 -2.96 4.91 -10.25
N VAL A 72 -3.30 4.06 -9.27
CA VAL A 72 -4.51 4.20 -8.46
C VAL A 72 -4.16 4.15 -6.97
N SER A 73 -4.77 5.03 -6.17
CA SER A 73 -4.69 4.96 -4.70
C SER A 73 -5.76 4.03 -4.17
N LEU A 74 -5.37 2.98 -3.45
CA LEU A 74 -6.25 1.92 -2.96
C LEU A 74 -6.06 1.74 -1.46
N ASN A 75 -7.13 1.35 -0.77
CA ASN A 75 -7.01 0.73 0.55
C ASN A 75 -6.66 -0.75 0.35
N VAL A 76 -5.49 -1.17 0.83
CA VAL A 76 -4.93 -2.51 0.68
C VAL A 76 -5.83 -3.56 1.35
N ASP A 77 -6.37 -3.26 2.54
CA ASP A 77 -7.22 -4.23 3.24
C ASP A 77 -8.57 -4.39 2.54
N ASP A 78 -9.20 -3.30 2.11
CA ASP A 78 -10.46 -3.36 1.34
C ASP A 78 -10.25 -4.09 0.01
N TYR A 79 -9.18 -3.74 -0.71
CA TYR A 79 -8.86 -4.34 -2.00
C TYR A 79 -8.57 -5.84 -1.87
N LEU A 80 -7.72 -6.22 -0.91
CA LEU A 80 -7.37 -7.62 -0.70
C LEU A 80 -8.46 -8.40 0.02
N SER A 81 -9.39 -7.80 0.74
CA SER A 81 -10.51 -8.51 1.38
C SER A 81 -11.70 -8.70 0.43
N SER A 82 -11.88 -7.79 -0.53
CA SER A 82 -12.95 -7.86 -1.51
C SER A 82 -12.96 -9.21 -2.23
N LYS A 83 -14.12 -9.87 -2.23
CA LYS A 83 -14.34 -10.98 -3.16
C LYS A 83 -14.42 -10.36 -4.55
N LEU A 84 -13.83 -10.99 -5.56
CA LEU A 84 -13.85 -10.49 -6.95
C LEU A 84 -15.28 -10.25 -7.50
N ASP A 85 -16.32 -10.68 -6.79
CA ASP A 85 -17.71 -10.29 -6.99
C ASP A 85 -18.04 -8.96 -6.30
N SER A 86 -17.45 -7.86 -6.76
CA SER A 86 -18.09 -6.54 -6.62
C SER A 86 -19.40 -6.62 -7.39
N GLY A 87 -20.54 -6.77 -6.72
CA GLY A 87 -21.88 -7.01 -7.30
C GLY A 87 -22.38 -5.98 -8.33
N THR A 88 -21.53 -5.02 -8.71
CA THR A 88 -21.65 -4.11 -9.85
C THR A 88 -21.18 -4.71 -11.18
N GLY A 89 -20.59 -5.91 -11.18
CA GLY A 89 -20.04 -6.55 -12.39
C GLY A 89 -18.74 -5.92 -12.90
N GLU A 90 -18.24 -4.87 -12.25
CA GLU A 90 -16.96 -4.27 -12.55
C GLU A 90 -15.87 -4.94 -11.70
N LEU A 91 -14.89 -5.52 -12.38
CA LEU A 91 -13.75 -6.16 -11.73
C LEU A 91 -12.86 -5.10 -11.06
N PRO A 92 -12.31 -5.41 -9.87
CA PRO A 92 -11.33 -4.54 -9.24
C PRO A 92 -10.10 -4.34 -10.16
N PRO A 93 -9.42 -3.17 -10.11
CA PRO A 93 -8.22 -2.93 -10.89
C PRO A 93 -7.18 -4.03 -10.66
N LEU A 94 -6.54 -4.53 -11.71
CA LEU A 94 -5.54 -5.60 -11.61
C LEU A 94 -4.18 -5.02 -11.27
N LEU A 95 -3.54 -5.53 -10.21
CA LEU A 95 -2.19 -5.09 -9.85
C LEU A 95 -1.15 -5.59 -10.86
N MET A 96 -0.33 -4.68 -11.36
CA MET A 96 0.79 -5.00 -12.24
C MET A 96 1.99 -5.53 -11.45
N PRO A 97 2.85 -6.37 -12.06
CA PRO A 97 4.12 -6.78 -11.47
C PRO A 97 5.13 -5.62 -11.50
N SER A 98 5.00 -4.69 -10.55
CA SER A 98 5.87 -3.51 -10.43
C SER A 98 6.54 -3.45 -9.05
N GLN A 99 7.69 -2.76 -8.98
CA GLN A 99 8.40 -2.60 -7.70
C GLN A 99 7.56 -1.84 -6.68
N ARG A 100 6.84 -0.79 -7.11
CA ARG A 100 5.92 -0.03 -6.26
C ARG A 100 4.86 -0.91 -5.61
N ASN A 101 4.26 -1.83 -6.37
CA ASN A 101 3.23 -2.71 -5.85
C ASN A 101 3.80 -3.69 -4.83
N ILE A 102 4.97 -4.26 -5.12
CA ILE A 102 5.68 -5.18 -4.23
C ILE A 102 6.05 -4.46 -2.93
N ASP A 103 6.60 -3.25 -3.01
CA ASP A 103 6.97 -2.45 -1.84
C ASP A 103 5.75 -2.08 -0.99
N ALA A 104 4.65 -1.67 -1.63
CA ALA A 104 3.41 -1.33 -0.94
C ALA A 104 2.81 -2.53 -0.20
N LEU A 105 2.78 -3.71 -0.81
CA LEU A 105 2.32 -4.94 -0.15
C LEU A 105 3.30 -5.36 0.97
N ASN A 106 4.61 -5.22 0.75
CA ASN A 106 5.64 -5.55 1.74
C ASN A 106 5.52 -4.67 2.99
N GLN A 107 5.29 -3.37 2.81
CA GLN A 107 5.00 -2.42 3.89
C GLN A 107 3.71 -2.78 4.63
N TYR A 108 2.65 -3.13 3.88
CA TYR A 108 1.39 -3.58 4.48
C TYR A 108 1.60 -4.82 5.35
N ILE A 109 2.26 -5.86 4.83
CA ILE A 109 2.56 -7.09 5.60
C ILE A 109 3.37 -6.76 6.85
N SER A 110 4.44 -5.96 6.72
CA SER A 110 5.30 -5.57 7.84
C SER A 110 4.54 -4.80 8.92
N SER A 111 3.49 -4.06 8.56
CA SER A 111 2.65 -3.33 9.50
C SER A 111 1.60 -4.20 10.21
N GLN A 112 1.01 -5.17 9.51
CA GLN A 112 -0.09 -5.99 10.03
C GLN A 112 0.38 -7.25 10.75
N LEU A 113 1.45 -7.88 10.26
CA LEU A 113 1.88 -9.19 10.71
C LEU A 113 2.17 -9.24 12.22
N PRO A 114 2.91 -8.28 12.84
CA PRO A 114 3.18 -8.35 14.28
C PRO A 114 1.91 -8.38 15.14
N GLY A 115 0.88 -7.64 14.74
CA GLY A 115 -0.41 -7.61 15.43
C GLY A 115 -1.15 -8.95 15.32
N VAL A 116 -1.14 -9.55 14.13
CA VAL A 116 -1.74 -10.88 13.89
C VAL A 116 -1.00 -11.96 14.69
N LEU A 117 0.34 -11.95 14.70
CA LEU A 117 1.12 -12.91 15.49
C LEU A 117 0.78 -12.82 16.98
N ALA A 118 0.72 -11.61 17.53
CA ALA A 118 0.38 -11.39 18.93
C ALA A 118 -1.04 -11.87 19.28
N ALA A 119 -2.02 -11.61 18.40
CA ALA A 119 -3.41 -12.05 18.59
C ALA A 119 -3.55 -13.59 18.62
N HIS A 120 -2.69 -14.30 17.89
CA HIS A 120 -2.68 -15.77 17.83
C HIS A 120 -1.68 -16.42 18.79
N GLY A 121 -1.05 -15.66 19.69
CA GLY A 121 -0.08 -16.18 20.65
C GLY A 121 1.21 -16.72 20.02
N ILE A 122 1.56 -16.25 18.81
CA ILE A 122 2.76 -16.65 18.08
C ILE A 122 3.90 -15.68 18.45
N PRO A 123 4.99 -16.14 19.08
CA PRO A 123 6.01 -15.24 19.60
C PRO A 123 6.92 -14.66 18.51
N SER A 124 7.05 -15.34 17.36
CA SER A 124 7.91 -14.90 16.26
C SER A 124 7.41 -15.42 14.92
N ALA A 125 7.59 -14.62 13.86
CA ALA A 125 7.40 -15.06 12.48
C ALA A 125 8.38 -16.21 12.13
N PRO A 126 8.08 -17.01 11.08
CA PRO A 126 9.09 -17.92 10.52
C PRO A 126 10.26 -17.13 9.95
N ALA A 127 11.49 -17.66 10.01
CA ALA A 127 12.66 -16.98 9.46
C ALA A 127 12.51 -16.69 7.96
N GLN A 128 11.90 -17.62 7.22
CA GLN A 128 11.58 -17.46 5.82
C GLN A 128 10.30 -18.21 5.45
N ILE A 129 9.64 -17.78 4.37
CA ILE A 129 8.55 -18.49 3.70
C ILE A 129 8.94 -18.66 2.24
N THR A 130 8.85 -19.89 1.73
CA THR A 130 9.07 -20.23 0.32
C THR A 130 7.81 -20.81 -0.30
N TYR A 131 7.80 -21.00 -1.61
CA TYR A 131 6.70 -21.63 -2.33
C TYR A 131 7.21 -22.81 -3.16
N ASP A 132 6.45 -23.90 -3.18
CA ASP A 132 6.74 -25.02 -4.08
C ASP A 132 6.23 -24.76 -5.51
N SER A 133 6.49 -25.71 -6.40
CA SER A 133 6.04 -25.66 -7.81
C SER A 133 4.52 -25.63 -7.99
N SER A 134 3.76 -25.96 -6.94
CA SER A 134 2.30 -25.91 -6.93
C SER A 134 1.77 -24.62 -6.29
N GLY A 135 2.66 -23.70 -5.89
CA GLY A 135 2.30 -22.45 -5.23
C GLY A 135 1.86 -22.63 -3.78
N GLN A 136 2.18 -23.76 -3.14
CA GLN A 136 1.90 -23.94 -1.72
C GLN A 136 3.00 -23.34 -0.86
N MET A 137 2.57 -22.67 0.21
CA MET A 137 3.44 -22.06 1.19
C MET A 137 4.21 -23.11 1.99
N GLN A 138 5.53 -22.98 2.02
CA GLN A 138 6.45 -23.86 2.71
C GLN A 138 7.15 -23.09 3.84
N PHE A 139 7.20 -23.71 5.01
CA PHE A 139 7.81 -23.16 6.22
C PHE A 139 9.16 -23.86 6.51
N PRO A 140 10.05 -23.23 7.29
CA PRO A 140 11.24 -23.90 7.80
C PRO A 140 10.84 -25.12 8.65
N ALA A 141 11.57 -26.22 8.50
CA ALA A 141 11.26 -27.47 9.20
C ALA A 141 11.34 -27.36 10.73
N ASP A 142 12.10 -26.40 11.23
CA ASP A 142 12.32 -26.09 12.63
C ASP A 142 11.33 -25.06 13.20
N TYR A 143 10.37 -24.57 12.40
CA TYR A 143 9.39 -23.58 12.85
C TYR A 143 8.21 -24.24 13.60
N PRO A 144 8.11 -24.11 14.94
CA PRO A 144 7.15 -24.87 15.74
C PRO A 144 5.72 -24.33 15.66
N TYR A 145 5.54 -23.11 15.15
CA TYR A 145 4.24 -22.43 15.08
C TYR A 145 3.64 -22.46 13.66
N ALA A 146 4.08 -23.38 12.79
CA ALA A 146 3.63 -23.44 11.39
C ALA A 146 2.09 -23.55 11.27
N ASP A 147 1.46 -24.43 12.05
CA ASP A 147 0.01 -24.62 12.00
C ASP A 147 -0.75 -23.42 12.59
N ALA A 148 -0.27 -22.86 13.70
CA ALA A 148 -0.84 -21.65 14.29
C ALA A 148 -0.73 -20.45 13.33
N PHE A 149 0.38 -20.32 12.62
CA PHE A 149 0.57 -19.27 11.62
C PHE A 149 -0.36 -19.45 10.43
N LYS A 150 -0.53 -20.68 9.90
CA LYS A 150 -1.53 -20.96 8.87
C LYS A 150 -2.93 -20.61 9.33
N GLN A 151 -3.28 -20.91 10.58
CA GLN A 151 -4.56 -20.52 11.16
C GLN A 151 -4.70 -18.99 11.24
N ALA A 152 -3.68 -18.28 11.71
CA ALA A 152 -3.67 -16.82 11.77
C ALA A 152 -3.89 -16.17 10.38
N LEU A 153 -3.31 -16.76 9.33
CA LEU A 153 -3.55 -16.35 7.95
C LEU A 153 -4.98 -16.65 7.48
N ASN A 154 -5.55 -17.79 7.86
CA ASN A 154 -6.95 -18.11 7.53
C ASN A 154 -7.93 -17.13 8.19
N ASP A 155 -7.64 -16.72 9.43
CA ASP A 155 -8.44 -15.76 10.18
C ASP A 155 -8.23 -14.32 9.69
N THR A 156 -7.14 -14.06 8.97
CA THR A 156 -6.80 -12.75 8.36
C THR A 156 -6.61 -12.87 6.83
N PRO A 157 -7.69 -13.01 6.04
CA PRO A 157 -7.60 -13.31 4.62
C PRO A 157 -6.90 -12.23 3.78
N SER A 158 -6.96 -10.95 4.17
CA SER A 158 -6.25 -9.86 3.50
C SER A 158 -4.74 -10.00 3.65
N LEU A 159 -4.25 -10.36 4.84
CA LEU A 159 -2.83 -10.63 5.09
C LEU A 159 -2.34 -11.86 4.32
N ALA A 160 -3.13 -12.94 4.33
CA ALA A 160 -2.81 -14.15 3.55
C ALA A 160 -2.68 -13.85 2.05
N ARG A 161 -3.61 -13.06 1.51
CA ARG A 161 -3.56 -12.61 0.11
C ARG A 161 -2.38 -11.68 -0.14
N ALA A 162 -2.08 -10.74 0.77
CA ALA A 162 -0.93 -9.86 0.64
C ALA A 162 0.37 -10.65 0.51
N ILE A 163 0.59 -11.65 1.38
CA ILE A 163 1.78 -12.52 1.36
C ILE A 163 1.87 -13.27 0.03
N ASN A 164 0.78 -13.90 -0.41
CA ASN A 164 0.76 -14.65 -1.67
C ASN A 164 0.95 -13.76 -2.90
N TRP A 165 0.32 -12.59 -2.93
CA TRP A 165 0.42 -11.64 -4.03
C TRP A 165 1.81 -11.02 -4.10
N THR A 166 2.42 -10.72 -2.96
CA THR A 166 3.81 -10.22 -2.90
C THR A 166 4.74 -11.25 -3.55
N SER A 167 4.61 -12.52 -3.19
CA SER A 167 5.40 -13.60 -3.80
C SER A 167 5.16 -13.72 -5.31
N GLY A 168 3.90 -13.79 -5.73
CA GLY A 168 3.53 -13.93 -7.15
C GLY A 168 4.00 -12.76 -8.00
N LEU A 169 3.74 -11.52 -7.56
CA LEU A 169 4.18 -10.31 -8.26
C LEU A 169 5.70 -10.22 -8.33
N SER A 170 6.41 -10.65 -7.28
CA SER A 170 7.88 -10.66 -7.28
C SER A 170 8.45 -11.70 -8.24
N SER A 171 7.85 -12.90 -8.28
CA SER A 171 8.20 -13.94 -9.26
C SER A 171 7.97 -13.46 -10.69
N THR A 172 6.79 -12.90 -10.98
CA THR A 172 6.46 -12.41 -12.31
C THR A 172 7.34 -11.22 -12.71
N LYS A 173 7.59 -10.28 -11.78
CA LYS A 173 8.50 -9.16 -12.05
C LYS A 173 9.91 -9.65 -12.36
N ALA A 174 10.43 -10.60 -11.58
CA ALA A 174 11.75 -11.18 -11.83
C ALA A 174 11.84 -11.83 -13.20
N ASP A 175 10.78 -12.53 -13.63
CA ASP A 175 10.73 -13.10 -14.98
C ASP A 175 10.69 -12.02 -16.06
N LEU A 176 9.94 -10.93 -15.86
CA LEU A 176 9.92 -9.80 -16.80
C LEU A 176 11.28 -9.09 -16.88
N ASP A 177 11.93 -8.87 -15.74
CA ASP A 177 13.23 -8.22 -15.66
C ASP A 177 14.33 -9.01 -16.39
N ARG A 178 14.20 -10.35 -16.51
CA ARG A 178 15.12 -11.18 -17.30
C ARG A 178 15.13 -10.80 -18.79
N TYR A 179 14.05 -10.21 -19.31
CA TYR A 179 13.95 -9.77 -20.71
C TYR A 179 14.50 -8.36 -20.96
N ALA A 180 14.70 -7.54 -19.91
CA ALA A 180 15.24 -6.19 -20.06
C ALA A 180 16.57 -6.12 -20.86
N PRO A 181 17.60 -6.93 -20.55
CA PRO A 181 18.87 -6.85 -21.29
C PRO A 181 18.74 -7.31 -22.74
N PHE A 182 17.83 -8.25 -23.04
CA PHE A 182 17.51 -8.63 -24.42
C PHE A 182 16.93 -7.46 -25.21
N GLN A 183 15.96 -6.75 -24.63
CA GLN A 183 15.33 -5.58 -25.26
C GLN A 183 16.33 -4.45 -25.48
N GLU A 184 17.22 -4.20 -24.52
CA GLU A 184 18.27 -3.18 -24.64
C GLU A 184 19.28 -3.52 -25.74
N GLU A 185 19.80 -4.75 -25.75
CA GLU A 185 20.74 -5.20 -26.78
C GLU A 185 20.10 -5.17 -28.18
N LEU A 186 18.84 -5.57 -28.30
CA LEU A 186 18.13 -5.59 -29.58
C LEU A 186 17.87 -4.18 -30.11
N GLN A 187 17.50 -3.22 -29.24
CA GLN A 187 17.30 -1.82 -29.62
C GLN A 187 18.60 -1.15 -30.11
N ASN A 188 19.74 -1.55 -29.54
CA ASN A 188 21.05 -1.05 -29.93
C ASN A 188 21.63 -1.74 -31.20
N ALA A 189 21.04 -2.85 -31.64
CA ALA A 189 21.53 -3.62 -32.77
C ALA A 189 21.03 -3.05 -34.12
N THR A 190 21.95 -2.45 -34.88
CA THR A 190 21.66 -1.80 -36.17
C THR A 190 21.76 -2.73 -37.38
N THR A 191 22.26 -3.97 -37.21
CA THR A 191 22.46 -4.93 -38.31
C THR A 191 21.74 -6.25 -38.07
N THR A 192 21.29 -6.89 -39.14
CA THR A 192 20.63 -8.20 -39.08
C THR A 192 21.52 -9.26 -38.43
N GLN A 193 22.83 -9.24 -38.70
CA GLN A 193 23.77 -10.20 -38.10
C GLN A 193 23.87 -10.04 -36.58
N ALA A 194 23.92 -8.80 -36.07
CA ALA A 194 23.91 -8.53 -34.64
C ALA A 194 22.59 -8.97 -33.98
N GLN A 195 21.45 -8.70 -34.63
CA GLN A 195 20.14 -9.13 -34.15
C GLN A 195 20.05 -10.67 -34.06
N THR A 196 20.50 -11.41 -35.08
CA THR A 196 20.53 -12.88 -35.05
C THR A 196 21.43 -13.41 -33.92
N ALA A 197 22.59 -12.80 -33.69
CA ALA A 197 23.46 -13.18 -32.58
C ALA A 197 22.79 -12.98 -31.21
N ILE A 198 22.03 -11.89 -31.03
CA ILE A 198 21.24 -11.61 -29.81
C ILE A 198 20.13 -12.66 -29.66
N PHE A 199 19.35 -12.96 -30.70
CA PHE A 199 18.32 -14.01 -30.63
C PHE A 199 18.91 -15.37 -30.22
N ASN A 200 20.07 -15.73 -30.76
CA ASN A 200 20.75 -16.97 -30.38
C ASN A 200 21.24 -16.94 -28.92
N LYS A 201 21.76 -15.81 -28.45
CA LYS A 201 22.20 -15.61 -27.06
C LYS A 201 21.03 -15.77 -26.07
N TYR A 202 19.85 -15.25 -26.41
CA TYR A 202 18.67 -15.27 -25.54
C TYR A 202 17.68 -16.40 -25.86
N ALA A 203 18.05 -17.36 -26.72
CA ALA A 203 17.15 -18.43 -27.17
C ALA A 203 16.51 -19.23 -26.02
N ALA A 204 17.28 -19.55 -24.98
CA ALA A 204 16.77 -20.26 -23.80
C ALA A 204 15.70 -19.46 -23.05
N LEU A 205 15.92 -18.15 -22.87
CA LEU A 205 14.96 -17.25 -22.24
C LEU A 205 13.67 -17.16 -23.08
N LEU A 206 13.80 -16.95 -24.39
CA LEU A 206 12.68 -16.83 -25.32
C LEU A 206 11.88 -18.13 -25.49
N SER A 207 12.52 -19.28 -25.29
CA SER A 207 11.86 -20.59 -25.34
C SER A 207 11.02 -20.92 -24.11
N GLY A 208 11.13 -20.13 -23.03
CA GLY A 208 10.41 -20.38 -21.77
C GLY A 208 10.84 -21.66 -21.05
N SER A 209 11.98 -22.25 -21.41
CA SER A 209 12.47 -23.52 -20.84
C SER A 209 13.30 -23.36 -19.56
N GLY A 210 13.45 -22.13 -19.07
CA GLY A 210 14.20 -21.84 -17.84
C GLY A 210 13.40 -22.19 -16.57
N PRO A 211 14.09 -22.43 -15.44
CA PRO A 211 13.43 -22.59 -14.15
C PRO A 211 12.74 -21.29 -13.72
N ALA A 212 11.55 -21.44 -13.13
CA ALA A 212 10.84 -20.33 -12.50
C ALA A 212 11.70 -19.72 -11.38
N PRO A 213 11.68 -18.39 -11.20
CA PRO A 213 12.43 -17.72 -10.16
C PRO A 213 11.93 -18.18 -8.79
N GLN A 214 12.87 -18.50 -7.90
CA GLN A 214 12.54 -18.91 -6.54
C GLN A 214 12.41 -17.68 -5.65
N VAL A 215 11.20 -17.44 -5.15
CA VAL A 215 10.92 -16.35 -4.22
C VAL A 215 10.95 -16.86 -2.79
N ALA A 216 11.67 -16.14 -1.93
CA ALA A 216 11.61 -16.33 -0.48
C ALA A 216 11.32 -15.00 0.21
N LEU A 217 10.35 -15.01 1.13
CA LEU A 217 10.05 -13.90 2.02
C LEU A 217 10.77 -14.15 3.34
N HIS A 218 11.65 -13.26 3.74
CA HIS A 218 12.40 -13.32 4.98
C HIS A 218 11.77 -12.38 5.99
N PHE A 219 11.61 -12.85 7.23
CA PHE A 219 11.05 -12.07 8.32
C PHE A 219 12.12 -11.81 9.37
N ASP A 220 12.31 -10.55 9.74
CA ASP A 220 13.19 -10.21 10.84
C ASP A 220 12.51 -10.40 12.21
N ALA A 221 13.26 -10.21 13.29
CA ALA A 221 12.74 -10.33 14.66
C ALA A 221 11.63 -9.31 15.01
N LYS A 222 11.48 -8.24 14.22
CA LYS A 222 10.43 -7.22 14.37
C LYS A 222 9.23 -7.48 13.45
N GLY A 223 9.28 -8.54 12.63
CA GLY A 223 8.25 -8.86 11.64
C GLY A 223 8.34 -8.03 10.35
N GLN A 224 9.47 -7.35 10.10
CA GLN A 224 9.72 -6.70 8.81
C GLN A 224 10.02 -7.75 7.76
N VAL A 225 9.48 -7.53 6.57
CA VAL A 225 9.60 -8.47 5.45
C VAL A 225 10.63 -7.96 4.45
N SER A 226 11.49 -8.87 3.98
CA SER A 226 12.39 -8.65 2.86
C SER A 226 12.28 -9.81 1.88
N ILE A 227 12.52 -9.54 0.60
CA ILE A 227 12.28 -10.52 -0.47
C ILE A 227 13.60 -10.85 -1.15
N THR A 228 13.81 -12.14 -1.39
CA THR A 228 14.91 -12.62 -2.23
C THR A 228 14.38 -13.39 -3.43
N ILE A 229 15.01 -13.17 -4.58
CA ILE A 229 14.77 -13.87 -5.84
C ILE A 229 16.03 -14.66 -6.19
N ASP A 230 15.90 -15.98 -6.33
CA ASP A 230 17.02 -16.88 -6.61
C ASP A 230 18.20 -16.68 -5.61
N GLY A 231 17.86 -16.42 -4.33
CA GLY A 231 18.80 -16.16 -3.25
C GLY A 231 19.43 -14.76 -3.22
N LYS A 232 19.07 -13.87 -4.16
CA LYS A 232 19.55 -12.48 -4.20
C LYS A 232 18.49 -11.53 -3.66
N ALA A 233 18.89 -10.56 -2.85
CA ALA A 233 17.98 -9.52 -2.37
C ALA A 233 17.32 -8.81 -3.56
N GLN A 234 16.00 -8.69 -3.52
CA GLN A 234 15.27 -7.85 -4.44
C GLN A 234 15.52 -6.40 -4.01
N THR A 235 16.34 -5.68 -4.77
CA THR A 235 16.62 -4.28 -4.52
C THR A 235 15.42 -3.42 -4.86
N ALA A 236 15.06 -2.50 -3.96
CA ALA A 236 14.08 -1.44 -4.20
C ALA A 236 14.56 -0.46 -5.29
#